data_AF-M8CYT1-F1
#
_entry.id   AF-M8CYT1-F1
#
_cell.length_a   1.000
_cell.length_b   1.000
_cell.length_c   1.000
_cell.angle_alpha   90.00
_cell.angle_beta   90.00
_cell.angle_gamma   90.00
#
_symmetry.space_group_name_H-M   'P 1'
#
loop_
_entity.id
_entity.type
_entity.pdbx_description
1 polymer ?
#
loop_
_entity_poly.entity_id
_entity_poly.type
_entity_poly.pdbx_seq_one_letter_code
_entity_poly.pdbx_strand_id
1 'polypeptide(L)'
;MSEVHQAITAHSKKQHALIRTFVELDAKREAYIEEAVALCQRGETFSVRNINEVTKQINELAKNGIVPQRKYVTVDMVKEYVQKLNGKSL
;
A
#
# COMPACT_ATOMS: atom_id res chain seq x y z
N MET A 1 -5.95 -25.81 -31.95
CA MET A 1 -5.93 -24.71 -30.96
C MET A 1 -4.51 -24.17 -30.90
N SER A 2 -4.31 -22.93 -31.35
CA SER A 2 -3.00 -22.38 -31.69
C SER A 2 -2.28 -21.75 -30.49
N GLU A 3 -0.93 -21.77 -30.53
CA GLU A 3 0.02 -21.13 -29.60
C GLU A 3 -0.41 -19.73 -29.10
N VAL A 4 -1.07 -18.95 -29.96
CA VAL A 4 -1.56 -17.60 -29.63
C VAL A 4 -2.61 -17.61 -28.51
N HIS A 5 -3.52 -18.59 -28.48
CA HIS A 5 -4.52 -18.70 -27.41
C HIS A 5 -3.88 -19.05 -26.05
N GLN A 6 -2.81 -19.86 -26.06
CA GLN A 6 -2.06 -20.18 -24.84
C GLN A 6 -1.31 -18.95 -24.31
N ALA A 7 -0.68 -18.18 -25.19
CA ALA A 7 0.04 -16.96 -24.84
C ALA A 7 -0.87 -15.87 -24.24
N ILE A 8 -2.06 -15.64 -24.83
CA ILE A 8 -3.05 -14.69 -24.31
C ILE A 8 -3.55 -15.13 -22.92
N THR A 9 -3.84 -16.43 -22.76
CA THR A 9 -4.30 -16.99 -21.48
C THR A 9 -3.25 -16.83 -20.38
N ALA A 10 -1.98 -17.12 -20.68
CA ALA A 10 -0.88 -16.95 -19.74
C ALA A 10 -0.66 -15.48 -19.35
N HIS A 11 -0.78 -14.57 -20.33
CA HIS A 11 -0.65 -13.14 -20.11
C HIS A 11 -1.74 -12.59 -19.17
N SER A 12 -3.00 -12.94 -19.43
CA SER A 12 -4.14 -12.53 -18.58
C SER A 12 -3.99 -13.06 -17.15
N LYS A 13 -3.62 -14.34 -16.97
CA LYS A 13 -3.37 -14.93 -15.64
C LYS A 13 -2.27 -14.19 -14.87
N LYS A 14 -1.18 -13.81 -15.55
CA LYS A 14 -0.09 -13.04 -14.95
C LYS A 14 -0.56 -11.65 -14.48
N GLN A 15 -1.35 -10.94 -15.29
CA GLN A 15 -1.90 -9.63 -14.88
C GLN A 15 -2.83 -9.76 -13.67
N HIS A 16 -3.73 -10.75 -13.66
CA HIS A 16 -4.62 -10.98 -12.54
C HIS A 16 -3.88 -11.29 -11.24
N ALA A 17 -2.81 -12.09 -11.31
CA ALA A 17 -1.97 -12.38 -10.15
C ALA A 17 -1.32 -11.10 -9.58
N LEU A 18 -0.78 -10.23 -10.45
CA LEU A 18 -0.17 -8.96 -10.03
C LEU A 18 -1.20 -8.02 -9.37
N ILE A 19 -2.40 -7.92 -9.93
CA ILE A 19 -3.48 -7.12 -9.35
C ILE A 19 -3.87 -7.65 -7.97
N ARG A 20 -4.00 -8.98 -7.82
CA ARG A 20 -4.32 -9.60 -6.54
C ARG A 20 -3.25 -9.29 -5.48
N THR A 21 -1.97 -9.50 -5.82
CA THR A 21 -0.86 -9.19 -4.91
C THR A 21 -0.83 -7.71 -4.53
N PHE A 22 -1.14 -6.82 -5.47
CA PHE A 22 -1.26 -5.38 -5.18
C PHE A 22 -2.35 -5.11 -4.15
N VAL A 23 -3.54 -5.66 -4.32
CA VAL A 23 -4.66 -5.47 -3.37
C VAL A 23 -4.30 -5.97 -1.98
N GLU A 24 -3.65 -7.14 -1.87
CA GLU A 24 -3.22 -7.70 -0.59
C GLU A 24 -2.16 -6.82 0.11
N LEU A 25 -1.19 -6.30 -0.66
CA LEU A 25 -0.18 -5.38 -0.13
C LEU A 25 -0.77 -4.02 0.26
N ASP A 26 -1.70 -3.47 -0.52
CA ASP A 26 -2.33 -2.18 -0.24
C ASP A 26 -3.19 -2.26 1.03
N ALA A 27 -3.94 -3.34 1.22
CA ALA A 27 -4.68 -3.61 2.46
C ALA A 27 -3.74 -3.74 3.67
N LYS A 28 -2.61 -4.45 3.52
CA LYS A 28 -1.60 -4.56 4.58
C LYS A 28 -0.96 -3.21 4.92
N ARG A 29 -0.71 -2.38 3.90
CA ARG A 29 -0.19 -1.02 4.08
C ARG A 29 -1.19 -0.17 4.87
N GLU A 30 -2.48 -0.27 4.57
CA GLU A 30 -3.53 0.46 5.27
C GLU A 30 -3.60 0.06 6.75
N ALA A 31 -3.58 -1.24 7.06
CA ALA A 31 -3.58 -1.73 8.44
C ALA A 31 -2.42 -1.16 9.28
N TYR A 32 -1.20 -1.07 8.71
CA TYR A 32 -0.07 -0.44 9.41
C TYR A 32 -0.21 1.07 9.56
N ILE A 33 -0.88 1.75 8.61
CA ILE A 33 -1.18 3.19 8.74
C ILE A 33 -2.17 3.40 9.88
N GLU A 34 -3.25 2.61 9.94
CA GLU A 34 -4.24 2.65 11.01
C GLU A 34 -3.60 2.43 12.39
N GLU A 35 -2.70 1.44 12.51
CA GLU A 35 -1.94 1.18 13.73
C GLU A 35 -1.10 2.40 14.14
N ALA A 36 -0.34 2.98 13.20
CA ALA A 36 0.50 4.15 13.47
C ALA A 36 -0.32 5.38 13.87
N VAL A 37 -1.48 5.60 13.21
CA VAL A 37 -2.42 6.67 13.56
C VAL A 37 -2.99 6.46 14.96
N ALA A 38 -3.42 5.24 15.30
CA ALA A 38 -3.97 4.93 16.61
C ALA A 38 -2.94 5.12 17.73
N LEU A 39 -1.70 4.67 17.54
CA LEU A 39 -0.60 4.92 18.48
C LEU A 39 -0.33 6.42 18.64
N CYS A 40 -0.25 7.15 17.53
CA CYS A 40 -0.03 8.60 17.54
C CYS A 40 -1.16 9.36 18.25
N GLN A 41 -2.42 8.94 18.09
CA GLN A 41 -3.57 9.53 18.79
C GLN A 41 -3.50 9.31 20.31
N ARG A 42 -2.96 8.18 20.76
CA ARG A 42 -2.74 7.87 22.18
C ARG A 42 -1.49 8.53 22.76
N GLY A 43 -0.72 9.26 21.95
CA GLY A 43 0.56 9.86 22.37
C GLY A 43 1.68 8.83 22.54
N GLU A 44 1.51 7.62 22.01
CA GLU A 44 2.51 6.56 22.07
C GLU A 44 3.54 6.69 20.92
N THR A 45 4.72 6.12 21.14
CA THR A 45 5.73 6.00 20.10
C THR A 45 5.27 5.05 19.00
N PHE A 46 5.40 5.47 17.76
CA PHE A 46 5.08 4.66 16.59
C PHE A 46 6.21 4.72 15.55
N SER A 47 6.16 3.82 14.57
CA SER A 47 7.12 3.76 13.48
C SER A 47 6.41 3.64 12.13
N VAL A 48 7.02 4.23 11.10
CA VAL A 48 6.56 4.11 9.71
C VAL A 48 7.33 3.04 8.92
N ARG A 49 8.20 2.27 9.60
CA ARG A 49 9.09 1.28 8.96
C ARG A 49 8.29 0.22 8.20
N ASN A 50 7.32 -0.43 8.86
CA ASN A 50 6.53 -1.50 8.25
C ASN A 50 5.66 -0.97 7.09
N ILE A 51 5.10 0.24 7.21
CA ILE A 51 4.37 0.94 6.15
C ILE A 51 5.26 1.10 4.91
N ASN A 52 6.50 1.55 5.12
CA ASN A 52 7.45 1.81 4.05
C ASN A 52 8.06 0.54 3.45
N GLU A 53 8.20 -0.55 4.23
CA GLU A 53 8.58 -1.87 3.71
C GLU A 53 7.52 -2.43 2.76
N VAL A 54 6.24 -2.29 3.09
CA VAL A 54 5.13 -2.68 2.19
C VAL A 54 5.05 -1.74 1.00
N THR A 55 5.21 -0.43 1.20
CA THR A 55 5.26 0.56 0.11
C THR A 55 6.37 0.23 -0.89
N LYS A 56 7.55 -0.20 -0.42
CA LYS A 56 8.63 -0.68 -1.30
C LYS A 56 8.19 -1.88 -2.13
N GLN A 57 7.53 -2.88 -1.53
CA GLN A 57 7.03 -4.06 -2.24
C GLN A 57 5.99 -3.68 -3.32
N ILE A 58 5.08 -2.76 -3.01
CA ILE A 58 4.12 -2.21 -3.98
C ILE A 58 4.85 -1.51 -5.13
N ASN A 59 5.85 -0.69 -4.82
CA ASN A 59 6.59 0.05 -5.85
C ASN A 59 7.44 -0.87 -6.74
N GLU A 60 7.98 -1.96 -6.19
CA GLU A 60 8.63 -3.01 -6.99
C GLU A 60 7.64 -3.70 -7.91
N LEU A 61 6.43 -4.02 -7.41
CA LEU A 61 5.35 -4.61 -8.22
C LEU A 61 4.91 -3.67 -9.36
N ALA A 62 4.81 -2.37 -9.07
CA ALA A 62 4.41 -1.32 -9.99
C ALA A 62 5.39 -1.08 -11.16
N LYS A 63 6.66 -1.54 -11.06
CA LYS A 63 7.61 -1.48 -12.18
C LYS A 63 7.14 -2.23 -13.43
N ASN A 64 6.21 -3.18 -13.26
CA ASN A 64 5.57 -3.89 -14.38
C ASN A 64 4.51 -3.05 -15.12
N GLY A 65 4.19 -1.84 -14.66
CA GLY A 65 3.27 -0.89 -15.32
C GLY A 65 1.77 -1.18 -15.16
N ILE A 66 1.40 -2.24 -14.45
CA ILE A 66 0.00 -2.69 -14.30
C ILE A 66 -0.69 -2.04 -13.10
N VAL A 67 0.06 -1.78 -12.03
CA VAL A 67 -0.46 -1.27 -10.76
C VAL A 67 0.23 0.04 -10.40
N PRO A 68 -0.44 0.97 -9.69
CA PRO A 68 0.13 2.27 -9.37
C PRO A 68 1.21 2.18 -8.30
N GLN A 69 2.14 3.14 -8.32
CA GLN A 69 3.08 3.35 -7.23
C GLN A 69 2.41 4.04 -6.03
N ARG A 70 3.01 3.87 -4.86
CA ARG A 70 2.61 4.50 -3.59
C ARG A 70 3.74 5.36 -3.04
N LYS A 71 3.36 6.50 -2.44
CA LYS A 71 4.29 7.40 -1.77
C LYS A 71 4.71 6.80 -0.42
N TYR A 72 6.00 6.91 -0.11
CA TYR A 72 6.53 6.61 1.22
C TYR A 72 5.94 7.56 2.27
N VAL A 73 5.69 7.02 3.45
CA VAL A 73 5.09 7.75 4.58
C VAL A 73 6.20 8.20 5.52
N THR A 74 6.11 9.45 5.97
CA THR A 74 6.98 9.99 7.03
C THR A 74 6.22 10.06 8.35
N VAL A 75 6.97 10.15 9.46
CA VAL A 75 6.37 10.37 10.79
C VAL A 75 5.53 11.65 10.81
N ASP A 76 6.01 12.71 10.16
CA ASP A 76 5.31 13.99 10.11
C ASP A 76 3.97 13.89 9.35
N MET A 77 3.90 13.12 8.27
CA MET A 77 2.63 12.87 7.58
C MET A 77 1.57 12.24 8.49
N VAL A 78 1.98 11.30 9.37
CA VAL A 78 1.06 10.67 10.33
C VAL A 78 0.62 11.68 11.39
N LYS A 79 1.57 12.46 11.95
CA LYS A 79 1.27 13.50 12.94
C LYS A 79 0.34 14.58 12.39
N GLU A 80 0.62 15.10 11.20
CA GLU A 80 -0.22 16.09 10.52
C GLU A 80 -1.63 15.57 10.27
N TYR A 81 -1.74 14.29 9.88
CA TYR A 81 -3.04 13.65 9.67
C TYR A 81 -3.83 13.55 10.98
N VAL A 82 -3.20 13.09 12.07
CA VAL A 82 -3.81 13.03 13.40
C VAL A 82 -4.22 14.42 13.91
N GLN A 83 -3.39 15.44 13.71
CA GLN A 83 -3.74 16.82 14.06
C GLN A 83 -4.97 17.31 13.29
N LYS A 84 -5.07 17.02 11.99
CA LYS A 84 -6.25 17.35 11.18
C LYS A 84 -7.51 16.61 11.64
N LEU A 85 -7.39 15.35 12.07
CA LEU A 85 -8.51 14.60 12.63
C LEU A 85 -9.01 15.23 13.93
N ASN A 86 -8.09 15.56 14.84
CA ASN A 86 -8.44 16.15 16.14
C ASN A 86 -8.99 17.58 15.99
N GLY A 87 -8.46 18.37 15.03
CA GLY A 87 -8.95 19.72 14.74
C GLY A 87 -10.29 19.77 14.02
N LYS A 88 -10.77 18.65 13.46
CA LYS A 88 -12.13 18.51 12.91
C LYS A 88 -13.18 18.09 13.95
N SER A 89 -12.77 17.82 15.18
CA SER A 89 -13.68 17.45 16.28
C SER A 89 -14.26 18.66 17.05
N LEU A 90 -14.34 19.84 16.42
CA LEU A 90 -15.00 21.03 16.96
C LEU A 90 -16.32 21.30 16.23
#